data_AF-A0A8S3RCV9-F1
#
_entry.id   AF-A0A8S3RCV9-F1
#
_cell.length_a   1.000
_cell.length_b   1.000
_cell.length_c   1.000
_cell.angle_alpha   90.00
_cell.angle_beta   90.00
_cell.angle_gamma   90.00
#
_symmetry.space_group_name_H-M   'P 1'
#
loop_
_entity.id
_entity.type
_entity.pdbx_description
1 polymer ?
#
loop_
_entity_poly.entity_id
_entity_poly.type
_entity_poly.pdbx_seq_one_letter_code
_entity_poly.pdbx_strand_id
1 'polypeptide(L)'
;MASKGVTLDLSQSPETKDTMTTCNAEMGKPCHDENSYQRFFWTIQMKCMNLQSTKVVRWHTIILRWCLYLRQKSSDTLTDFGFITLPSSRTLFDYSHYTRNDNGFLPDVIKVLKEEVNKRVMCSTEGVWKNYVGILFDEIKIKSDLVYESIQGNLLVIAQKLIELNFFLT
;
A
#
# COMPACT_ATOMS: atom_id res chain seq x y z
N MET A 1 -27.12 24.39 1.28
CA MET A 1 -25.97 24.58 0.35
C MET A 1 -25.08 25.66 0.96
N ALA A 2 -23.99 25.29 1.63
CA ALA A 2 -23.07 26.26 2.23
C ALA A 2 -21.90 26.45 1.26
N SER A 3 -21.73 27.68 0.77
CA SER A 3 -20.56 28.11 0.01
C SER A 3 -19.32 28.01 0.90
N LYS A 4 -18.61 26.89 0.84
CA LYS A 4 -17.24 26.77 1.38
C LYS A 4 -16.26 27.42 0.40
N GLY A 5 -16.35 28.73 0.29
CA GLY A 5 -15.34 29.58 -0.33
C GLY A 5 -15.02 30.69 0.65
N VAL A 6 -13.73 31.01 0.80
CA VAL A 6 -13.31 32.19 1.56
C VAL A 6 -13.85 33.40 0.80
N THR A 7 -14.79 34.12 1.41
CA THR A 7 -15.28 35.39 0.87
C THR A 7 -14.16 36.40 0.98
N LEU A 8 -13.71 36.93 -0.15
CA LEU A 8 -12.62 37.91 -0.22
C LEU A 8 -13.03 39.19 0.51
N ASP A 9 -12.34 39.51 1.60
CA ASP A 9 -12.37 40.86 2.15
C ASP A 9 -11.53 41.79 1.27
N LEU A 10 -12.08 42.97 0.96
CA LEU A 10 -11.49 43.94 0.03
C LEU A 10 -10.19 44.56 0.56
N SER A 11 -9.83 44.29 1.82
CA SER A 11 -8.70 44.83 2.56
C SER A 11 -7.34 44.11 2.36
N GLN A 12 -7.29 43.00 1.63
CA GLN A 12 -6.03 42.26 1.45
C GLN A 12 -5.04 42.92 0.47
N SER A 13 -3.74 42.85 0.82
CA SER A 13 -2.65 43.48 0.07
C SER A 13 -2.61 42.99 -1.39
N PRO A 14 -2.22 43.87 -2.34
CA PRO A 14 -2.19 43.54 -3.76
C PRO A 14 -1.29 42.33 -4.06
N GLU A 15 -0.21 42.17 -3.29
CA GLU A 15 0.71 41.02 -3.38
C GLU A 15 0.04 39.69 -3.03
N THR A 16 -0.90 39.69 -2.07
CA THR A 16 -1.67 38.49 -1.70
C THR A 16 -2.65 38.10 -2.79
N LYS A 17 -3.26 39.09 -3.46
CA LYS A 17 -4.13 38.84 -4.62
C LYS A 17 -3.31 38.29 -5.80
N ASP A 18 -2.16 38.89 -6.07
CA ASP A 18 -1.29 38.50 -7.18
C ASP A 18 -0.76 37.07 -7.01
N THR A 19 -0.20 36.75 -5.84
CA THR A 19 0.24 35.37 -5.50
C THR A 19 -0.91 34.36 -5.58
N MET A 20 -2.12 34.73 -5.14
CA MET A 20 -3.28 33.83 -5.21
C MET A 20 -3.77 33.62 -6.65
N THR A 21 -3.69 34.63 -7.52
CA THR A 21 -3.94 34.48 -8.96
C THR A 21 -2.85 33.67 -9.66
N THR A 22 -1.57 33.84 -9.31
CA THR A 22 -0.47 33.03 -9.85
C THR A 22 -0.61 31.56 -9.46
N CYS A 23 -0.87 31.26 -8.18
CA CYS A 23 -1.10 29.89 -7.72
C CYS A 23 -2.32 29.25 -8.39
N ASN A 24 -3.42 29.98 -8.56
CA ASN A 24 -4.60 29.45 -9.28
C ASN A 24 -4.30 29.20 -10.77
N ALA A 25 -3.54 30.06 -11.43
CA ALA A 25 -3.13 29.87 -12.82
C ALA A 25 -2.17 28.67 -12.99
N GLU A 26 -1.32 28.41 -11.99
CA GLU A 26 -0.44 27.25 -11.97
C GLU A 26 -1.18 25.94 -11.67
N MET A 27 -2.21 25.96 -10.81
CA MET A 27 -3.08 24.79 -10.60
C MET A 27 -3.83 24.37 -11.87
N GLY A 28 -4.07 25.29 -12.82
CA GLY A 28 -4.68 25.02 -14.12
C GLY A 28 -3.72 24.43 -15.16
N LYS A 29 -2.41 24.53 -14.96
CA LYS A 29 -1.42 23.93 -15.86
C LYS A 29 -1.21 22.46 -15.49
N PRO A 30 -1.32 21.50 -16.43
CA PRO A 30 -0.93 20.13 -16.15
C PRO A 30 0.58 20.10 -15.91
N CYS A 31 1.00 20.12 -14.63
CA CYS A 31 2.41 20.25 -14.28
C CYS A 31 3.23 18.97 -14.51
N HIS A 32 2.65 17.95 -15.16
CA HIS A 32 3.29 16.68 -15.42
C HIS A 32 2.82 16.07 -16.74
N ASP A 33 3.70 15.29 -17.36
CA ASP A 33 3.41 14.41 -18.51
C ASP A 33 2.09 13.66 -18.30
N GLU A 34 1.30 13.47 -19.36
CA GLU A 34 -0.02 12.84 -19.30
C GLU A 34 0.01 11.47 -18.61
N ASN A 35 1.13 10.75 -18.69
CA ASN A 35 1.31 9.42 -18.10
C ASN A 35 2.07 9.40 -16.76
N SER A 36 2.25 10.55 -16.12
CA SER A 36 2.96 10.65 -14.85
C SER A 36 2.16 10.13 -13.65
N TYR A 37 2.84 9.43 -12.74
CA TYR A 37 2.27 9.00 -11.44
C TYR A 37 1.79 10.17 -10.58
N GLN A 38 2.45 11.33 -10.68
CA GLN A 38 2.07 12.54 -9.96
C GLN A 38 0.70 13.06 -10.45
N ARG A 39 0.47 13.06 -11.77
CA ARG A 39 -0.83 13.43 -12.35
C ARG A 39 -1.93 12.46 -11.92
N PHE A 40 -1.62 11.18 -11.92
CA PHE A 40 -2.54 10.14 -11.47
C PHE A 40 -2.94 10.33 -10.00
N PHE A 41 -1.95 10.54 -9.13
CA PHE A 41 -2.17 10.85 -7.72
C PHE A 41 -3.04 12.10 -7.54
N TRP A 42 -2.70 13.19 -8.23
CA TRP A 42 -3.46 14.45 -8.15
C TRP A 42 -4.91 14.29 -8.60
N THR A 43 -5.14 13.51 -9.67
CA THR A 43 -6.49 13.22 -10.15
C THR A 43 -7.33 12.48 -9.10
N ILE A 44 -6.73 11.55 -8.36
CA ILE A 44 -7.41 10.87 -7.25
C ILE A 44 -7.66 11.84 -6.09
N GLN A 45 -6.70 12.68 -5.73
CA GLN A 45 -6.87 13.69 -4.68
C GLN A 45 -8.01 14.66 -5.01
N MET A 46 -8.04 15.20 -6.23
CA MET A 46 -9.14 16.06 -6.70
C MET A 46 -10.50 15.36 -6.62
N LYS A 47 -10.57 14.08 -7.00
CA LYS A 47 -11.81 13.29 -6.84
C LYS A 47 -12.22 13.16 -5.37
N CYS A 48 -11.26 12.94 -4.48
CA CYS A 48 -11.53 12.83 -3.05
C CYS A 48 -11.99 14.16 -2.44
N MET A 49 -11.38 15.28 -2.85
CA MET A 49 -11.75 16.63 -2.37
C MET A 49 -13.16 17.04 -2.83
N ASN A 50 -13.57 16.63 -4.03
CA ASN A 50 -14.92 16.87 -4.54
C ASN A 50 -16.01 16.01 -3.88
N LEU A 51 -15.62 14.93 -3.20
CA LEU A 51 -16.53 14.04 -2.51
C LEU A 51 -16.68 14.48 -1.04
N GLN A 52 -17.92 14.49 -0.53
CA GLN A 52 -18.17 14.88 0.86
C GLN A 52 -17.60 13.89 1.91
N SER A 53 -17.25 12.67 1.49
CA SER A 53 -16.73 11.64 2.38
C SER A 53 -15.74 10.71 1.66
N THR A 54 -14.62 10.46 2.33
CA THR A 54 -13.56 9.53 1.89
C THR A 54 -14.01 8.07 1.87
N LYS A 55 -15.08 7.73 2.59
CA LYS A 55 -15.64 6.38 2.66
C LYS A 55 -16.24 5.89 1.33
N VAL A 56 -16.59 6.82 0.44
CA VAL A 56 -17.25 6.51 -0.85
C VAL A 56 -16.22 6.36 -1.98
N VAL A 57 -14.96 6.71 -1.73
CA VAL A 57 -13.91 6.68 -2.75
C VAL A 57 -13.51 5.24 -3.04
N ARG A 58 -13.64 4.82 -4.31
CA ARG A 58 -12.99 3.60 -4.80
C ARG A 58 -11.53 3.89 -5.09
N TRP A 59 -10.66 3.40 -4.21
CA TRP A 59 -9.23 3.57 -4.33
C TRP A 59 -8.64 2.72 -5.45
N HIS A 60 -7.72 3.31 -6.21
CA HIS A 60 -6.95 2.54 -7.18
C HIS A 60 -5.89 1.68 -6.50
N THR A 61 -5.62 0.50 -7.05
CA THR A 61 -4.70 -0.50 -6.48
C THR A 61 -3.29 0.04 -6.26
N ILE A 62 -2.79 0.92 -7.15
CA ILE A 62 -1.45 1.50 -7.00
C ILE A 62 -1.32 2.41 -5.77
N ILE A 63 -2.37 3.18 -5.44
CA ILE A 63 -2.39 4.03 -4.26
C ILE A 63 -2.47 3.17 -3.01
N LEU A 64 -3.30 2.13 -3.02
CA LEU A 64 -3.41 1.19 -1.91
C LEU A 64 -2.06 0.50 -1.64
N ARG A 65 -1.37 0.03 -2.69
CA ARG A 65 -0.03 -0.56 -2.57
C ARG A 65 0.98 0.41 -1.98
N TRP A 66 0.98 1.65 -2.45
CA TRP A 66 1.85 2.70 -1.92
C TRP A 66 1.55 3.01 -0.44
N CYS A 67 0.27 3.14 -0.08
CA CYS A 67 -0.14 3.39 1.30
C CYS A 67 0.19 2.20 2.23
N LEU A 68 0.02 0.96 1.77
CA LEU A 68 0.43 -0.24 2.52
C LEU A 68 1.95 -0.26 2.76
N TYR A 69 2.73 0.07 1.74
CA TYR A 69 4.18 0.18 1.86
C TYR A 69 4.59 1.26 2.87
N LEU A 70 3.95 2.44 2.80
CA LEU A 70 4.17 3.51 3.77
C LEU A 70 3.82 3.07 5.19
N ARG A 71 2.69 2.37 5.38
CA ARG A 71 2.27 1.85 6.68
C ARG A 71 3.29 0.90 7.28
N GLN A 72 3.85 0.02 6.44
CA GLN A 72 4.85 -0.94 6.87
C GLN A 72 6.16 -0.27 7.30
N LYS A 73 6.53 0.85 6.66
CA LYS A 73 7.71 1.63 7.06
C LYS A 73 7.47 2.56 8.24
N SER A 74 6.27 3.10 8.36
CA SER A 74 5.87 4.05 9.40
C SER A 74 4.37 3.95 9.65
N SER A 75 3.97 3.38 10.78
CA SER A 75 2.55 3.18 11.12
C SER A 75 1.80 4.50 11.35
N ASP A 76 2.48 5.50 11.91
CA ASP A 76 1.81 6.69 12.46
C ASP A 76 1.61 7.81 11.43
N THR A 77 2.34 7.77 10.31
CA THR A 77 2.37 8.90 9.36
C THR A 77 1.10 9.01 8.53
N LEU A 78 0.38 7.92 8.28
CA LEU A 78 -0.75 7.91 7.34
C LEU A 78 -2.00 8.63 7.84
N THR A 79 -2.11 8.89 9.14
CA THR A 79 -3.34 9.41 9.77
C THR A 79 -3.41 10.93 9.82
N ASP A 80 -2.26 11.62 9.76
CA ASP A 80 -2.16 13.05 10.15
C ASP A 80 -1.82 14.02 9.02
N PHE A 81 -1.79 13.56 7.76
CA PHE A 81 -1.59 14.48 6.63
C PHE A 81 -2.87 15.27 6.34
N GLY A 82 -3.09 16.38 7.05
CA GLY A 82 -4.26 17.26 6.86
C GLY A 82 -4.40 17.86 5.45
N PHE A 83 -3.40 17.68 4.58
CA PHE A 83 -3.37 18.14 3.19
C PHE A 83 -3.51 17.01 2.16
N ILE A 84 -3.37 15.73 2.54
CA ILE A 84 -3.51 14.60 1.62
C ILE A 84 -4.68 13.73 2.08
N THR A 85 -5.58 13.45 1.15
CA THR A 85 -6.64 12.47 1.41
C THR A 85 -6.12 11.07 1.14
N LEU A 86 -6.04 10.25 2.18
CA LEU A 86 -5.57 8.86 2.10
C LEU A 86 -6.70 7.86 2.42
N PRO A 87 -6.54 6.59 1.99
CA PRO A 87 -7.44 5.53 2.42
C PRO A 87 -7.43 5.41 3.94
N SER A 88 -8.60 5.17 4.53
CA SER A 88 -8.70 4.98 5.97
C SER A 88 -7.91 3.75 6.44
N SER A 89 -7.49 3.75 7.71
CA SER A 89 -6.83 2.60 8.34
C SER A 89 -7.68 1.33 8.24
N ARG A 90 -9.02 1.46 8.25
CA ARG A 90 -9.92 0.33 8.05
C ARG A 90 -9.83 -0.24 6.64
N THR A 91 -9.89 0.62 5.63
CA THR A 91 -9.72 0.22 4.23
C THR A 91 -8.37 -0.48 4.03
N LEU A 92 -7.28 0.09 4.56
CA LEU A 92 -5.96 -0.54 4.48
C LEU A 92 -5.89 -1.88 5.21
N PHE A 93 -6.57 -2.03 6.35
CA PHE A 93 -6.68 -3.29 7.07
C PHE A 93 -7.37 -4.37 6.23
N ASP A 94 -8.48 -4.04 5.57
CA ASP A 94 -9.20 -4.99 4.73
C ASP A 94 -8.33 -5.45 3.54
N TYR A 95 -7.54 -4.55 2.95
CA TYR A 95 -6.60 -4.91 1.87
C TYR A 95 -5.35 -5.65 2.34
N SER A 96 -4.84 -5.37 3.55
CA SER A 96 -3.68 -6.11 4.09
C SER A 96 -4.02 -7.55 4.45
N HIS A 97 -5.27 -7.82 4.82
CA HIS A 97 -5.77 -9.16 5.14
C HIS A 97 -6.51 -9.82 3.98
N TYR A 98 -6.32 -9.31 2.75
CA TYR A 98 -6.93 -9.93 1.56
C TYR A 98 -6.37 -11.33 1.28
N THR A 99 -5.07 -11.53 1.51
CA THR A 99 -4.43 -12.85 1.37
C THR A 99 -4.57 -13.64 2.65
N ARG A 100 -5.07 -14.87 2.52
CA ARG A 100 -5.11 -15.83 3.62
C ARG A 100 -3.72 -16.43 3.82
N ASN A 101 -3.25 -16.38 5.06
CA ASN A 101 -2.03 -17.07 5.46
C ASN A 101 -2.43 -18.41 6.05
N ASP A 102 -2.25 -19.48 5.27
CA ASP A 102 -2.43 -20.85 5.75
C ASP A 102 -1.07 -21.42 6.20
N ASN A 103 -1.12 -22.41 7.08
CA ASN A 103 0.08 -23.09 7.56
C ASN A 103 0.74 -23.88 6.44
N GLY A 104 2.06 -23.71 6.28
CA GLY A 104 2.86 -24.42 5.29
C GLY A 104 3.12 -23.58 4.03
N PHE A 105 3.31 -24.26 2.90
CA PHE A 105 3.63 -23.62 1.63
C PHE A 105 2.37 -23.13 0.93
N LEU A 106 2.32 -21.85 0.56
CA LEU A 106 1.22 -21.28 -0.19
C LEU A 106 1.43 -21.51 -1.70
N PRO A 107 0.67 -22.41 -2.35
CA PRO A 107 0.93 -22.82 -3.74
C PRO A 107 0.75 -21.67 -4.72
N ASP A 108 -0.16 -20.74 -4.44
CA ASP A 108 -0.41 -19.57 -5.27
C ASP A 108 0.79 -18.64 -5.33
N VAL A 109 1.45 -18.41 -4.18
CA VAL A 109 2.67 -17.59 -4.13
C VAL A 109 3.79 -18.27 -4.88
N ILE A 110 3.96 -19.59 -4.71
CA ILE A 110 4.97 -20.36 -5.45
C ILE A 110 4.72 -20.27 -6.97
N LYS A 111 3.45 -20.35 -7.39
CA LYS A 111 3.07 -20.22 -8.80
C LYS A 111 3.42 -18.83 -9.36
N VAL A 112 3.05 -17.77 -8.66
CA VAL A 112 3.38 -16.39 -9.05
C VAL A 112 4.90 -16.18 -9.11
N LEU A 113 5.65 -16.70 -8.13
CA LEU A 113 7.10 -16.64 -8.13
C LEU A 113 7.71 -17.38 -9.32
N LYS A 114 7.21 -18.57 -9.66
CA LYS A 114 7.65 -19.31 -10.86
C LYS A 114 7.40 -18.51 -12.14
N GLU A 115 6.24 -17.90 -12.26
CA GLU A 115 5.90 -17.06 -13.42
C GLU A 115 6.82 -15.84 -13.53
N GLU A 116 7.11 -15.16 -12.42
CA GLU A 116 8.02 -14.02 -12.40
C GLU A 116 9.48 -14.40 -12.71
N VAL A 117 9.96 -15.53 -12.20
CA VAL A 117 11.28 -16.06 -12.55
C VAL A 117 11.35 -16.37 -14.05
N ASN A 118 10.34 -17.06 -14.59
CA ASN A 118 10.30 -17.41 -16.01
C ASN A 118 10.29 -16.17 -16.92
N LYS A 119 9.55 -15.11 -16.56
CA LYS A 119 9.57 -13.83 -17.31
C LYS A 119 10.96 -13.20 -17.33
N ARG A 120 11.65 -13.18 -16.19
CA ARG A 120 13.00 -12.57 -16.08
C ARG A 120 14.06 -13.35 -16.85
N VAL A 121 13.94 -14.69 -16.86
CA VAL A 121 14.83 -15.57 -17.64
C VAL A 121 14.63 -15.36 -19.15
N MET A 122 13.39 -15.18 -19.61
CA MET A 122 13.09 -14.90 -21.03
C MET A 122 13.61 -13.53 -21.50
N CYS A 123 13.73 -12.54 -20.61
CA CYS A 123 14.21 -11.20 -20.94
C CYS A 123 15.73 -11.03 -20.80
N SER A 124 16.46 -12.03 -20.30
CA SER A 124 17.90 -11.90 -20.01
C SER A 124 18.71 -12.95 -20.76
N THR A 125 19.38 -12.55 -21.84
CA THR A 125 20.40 -13.35 -22.56
C THR A 125 21.66 -13.58 -21.70
N GLU A 126 21.69 -13.08 -20.47
CA GLU A 126 22.83 -13.15 -19.55
C GLU A 126 22.60 -14.12 -18.39
N GLY A 127 23.21 -15.31 -18.52
CA GLY A 127 23.81 -16.02 -17.39
C GLY A 127 22.98 -17.11 -16.70
N VAL A 128 23.26 -18.36 -17.04
CA VAL A 128 22.79 -19.62 -16.39
C VAL A 128 23.05 -19.66 -14.87
N TRP A 129 23.96 -18.82 -14.36
CA TRP A 129 24.38 -18.76 -12.96
C TRP A 129 23.40 -18.07 -12.00
N LYS A 130 22.35 -17.39 -12.50
CA LYS A 130 21.31 -16.76 -11.66
C LYS A 130 20.29 -17.75 -11.06
N ASN A 131 20.41 -19.04 -11.35
CA ASN A 131 19.44 -20.07 -10.95
C ASN A 131 19.81 -20.82 -9.66
N TYR A 132 20.98 -20.55 -9.07
CA TYR A 132 21.35 -21.15 -7.80
C TYR A 132 20.75 -20.34 -6.65
N VAL A 133 19.74 -20.89 -6.00
CA VAL A 133 19.08 -20.30 -4.83
C VAL A 133 19.35 -21.18 -3.62
N GLY A 134 20.04 -20.65 -2.63
CA GLY A 134 20.14 -21.26 -1.31
C GLY A 134 18.91 -20.89 -0.48
N ILE A 135 18.24 -21.87 0.10
CA ILE A 135 17.13 -21.63 1.02
C ILE A 135 17.65 -21.86 2.43
N LEU A 136 17.67 -20.80 3.23
CA LEU A 136 18.06 -20.83 4.64
C LEU A 136 16.78 -20.68 5.48
N PHE A 137 16.56 -21.62 6.37
CA PHE A 137 15.48 -21.56 7.37
C PHE A 137 16.10 -21.52 8.75
N ASP A 138 15.53 -20.68 9.61
CA ASP A 138 15.85 -20.62 11.03
C ASP A 138 14.53 -20.63 11.81
N GLU A 139 14.57 -21.18 13.02
CA GLU A 139 13.39 -21.31 13.87
C GLU A 139 13.33 -20.16 14.89
N ILE A 140 12.19 -19.49 14.95
CA ILE A 140 11.97 -18.41 15.93
C ILE A 140 11.14 -18.96 17.09
N LYS A 141 11.65 -18.79 18.31
CA LYS A 141 10.93 -19.16 19.53
C LYS A 141 9.84 -18.12 19.84
N ILE A 142 8.58 -18.52 19.73
CA ILE A 142 7.40 -17.69 20.05
C ILE A 142 6.77 -18.21 21.35
N LYS A 143 6.14 -17.33 22.14
CA LYS A 143 5.40 -17.72 23.35
C LYS A 143 4.25 -18.67 22.96
N SER A 144 4.20 -19.84 23.60
CA SER A 144 3.06 -20.76 23.46
C SER A 144 1.86 -20.21 24.21
N ASP A 145 0.78 -19.94 23.49
CA ASP A 145 -0.46 -19.43 24.05
C ASP A 145 -1.65 -19.85 23.18
N LEU A 146 -2.85 -19.71 23.74
CA LEU A 146 -4.10 -19.96 23.04
C LEU A 146 -4.62 -18.65 22.46
N VAL A 147 -4.65 -18.53 21.14
CA VAL A 147 -5.11 -17.33 20.45
C VAL A 147 -6.44 -17.61 19.76
N TYR A 148 -7.44 -16.80 20.06
CA TYR A 148 -8.73 -16.86 19.38
C TYR A 148 -8.72 -15.93 18.17
N GLU A 149 -8.97 -16.49 16.99
CA GLU A 149 -9.12 -15.72 15.76
C GLU A 149 -10.59 -15.33 15.56
N SER A 150 -10.90 -14.04 15.79
CA SER A 150 -12.27 -13.53 15.70
C SER A 150 -12.88 -13.61 14.30
N ILE A 151 -12.07 -13.63 13.24
CA ILE A 151 -12.57 -13.57 11.85
C ILE A 151 -13.08 -14.94 11.40
N GLN A 152 -12.39 -16.01 11.79
CA GLN A 152 -12.72 -17.38 11.39
C GLN A 152 -13.47 -18.15 12.48
N GLY A 153 -13.51 -17.62 13.70
CA GLY A 153 -14.06 -18.33 14.86
C GLY A 153 -13.18 -19.51 15.31
N ASN A 154 -11.93 -19.56 14.84
CA ASN A 154 -11.02 -20.64 15.10
C ASN A 154 -10.22 -20.38 16.38
N LEU A 155 -10.10 -21.41 17.20
CA LEU A 155 -9.22 -21.42 18.36
C LEU A 155 -7.86 -21.97 17.92
N LEU A 156 -6.86 -21.09 17.84
CA LEU A 156 -5.52 -21.44 17.42
C LEU A 156 -4.66 -21.74 18.64
N VAL A 157 -4.15 -22.97 18.73
CA VAL A 157 -3.12 -23.33 19.71
C VAL A 157 -1.76 -23.01 19.09
N ILE A 158 -1.04 -22.04 19.65
CA ILE A 158 0.35 -21.80 19.27
C ILE A 158 1.21 -22.79 20.06
N ALA A 159 1.54 -23.91 19.41
CA ALA A 159 2.43 -24.92 19.97
C ALA A 159 3.84 -24.75 19.42
N GLN A 160 4.84 -24.87 20.29
CA GLN A 160 6.23 -25.06 19.86
C GLN A 160 6.40 -26.50 19.38
N LYS A 161 6.83 -26.67 18.13
CA LYS A 161 7.26 -27.96 17.60
C LYS A 161 8.77 -27.87 17.38
N LEU A 162 9.54 -28.65 18.13
CA LEU A 162 10.92 -28.96 17.80
C LEU A 162 10.88 -29.79 16.51
N ILE A 163 11.41 -29.26 15.41
CA ILE A 163 11.64 -30.07 14.21
C ILE A 163 12.96 -30.81 14.44
N GLU A 164 12.90 -32.13 14.62
CA GLU A 164 14.08 -32.95 14.36
C GLU A 164 14.28 -32.98 12.84
N LEU A 165 15.25 -32.20 12.36
CA LEU A 165 15.68 -32.19 10.97
C LEU A 165 16.40 -33.50 10.64
N ASN A 166 15.64 -34.54 10.31
CA ASN A 166 16.19 -35.67 9.55
C ASN A 166 16.32 -35.25 8.09
N PHE A 167 17.48 -34.67 7.74
CA PHE A 167 17.91 -34.54 6.36
C PHE A 167 18.10 -35.95 5.76
N PHE A 168 17.09 -36.46 5.06
CA PHE A 168 17.30 -37.47 4.03
C PHE A 168 17.40 -36.76 2.69
N LEU A 169 18.63 -36.42 2.30
CA LEU A 169 18.98 -36.27 0.90
C LEU A 169 19.15 -37.69 0.35
N THR A 170 18.22 -38.12 -0.50
CA THR A 170 18.48 -39.18 -1.48
C THR A 170 18.22 -38.61 -2.86
#